data_AF-A0A946NGU7-F1
#
_entry.id   AF-A0A946NGU7-F1
#
_cell.length_a   1.000
_cell.length_b   1.000
_cell.length_c   1.000
_cell.angle_alpha   90.00
_cell.angle_beta   90.00
_cell.angle_gamma   90.00
#
_symmetry.space_group_name_H-M   'P 1'
#
loop_
_entity.id
_entity.type
_entity.pdbx_description
1 polymer ?
#
loop_
_entity_poly.entity_id
_entity_poly.type
_entity_poly.pdbx_seq_one_letter_code
_entity_poly.pdbx_strand_id
1 'polypeptide(L)' 'LVWLNPVQEKYWDYTPSIMMLKELTEDKMFPLTLGGLEKGMALLSR' A
#
# COMPACT_ATOMS: atom_id res chain seq x y z
N LEU A 1 8.50 5.50 -4.11
CA LEU A 1 7.06 5.82 -4.16
C LEU A 1 6.36 4.96 -3.10
N VAL A 2 5.45 5.53 -2.33
CA VAL A 2 4.61 4.79 -1.37
C VAL A 2 3.15 5.00 -1.77
N TRP A 3 2.33 3.96 -1.68
CA TRP A 3 0.91 4.05 -1.96
C TRP A 3 0.06 3.66 -0.75
N LEU A 4 -0.99 4.43 -0.51
CA LEU A 4 -1.99 4.17 0.53
C LEU A 4 -3.26 3.67 -0.14
N ASN A 5 -3.64 2.44 0.20
CA ASN A 5 -4.76 1.76 -0.41
C ASN A 5 -6.03 1.85 0.46
N PRO A 6 -7.13 2.45 -0.02
CA PRO A 6 -8.40 2.47 0.71
C PRO A 6 -9.14 1.11 0.71
N VAL A 7 -8.76 0.18 -0.17
CA VAL A 7 -9.35 -1.16 -0.25
C VAL A 7 -8.80 -2.02 0.89
N GLN A 8 -9.65 -2.83 1.54
CA GLN A 8 -9.22 -3.77 2.58
C GLN A 8 -8.20 -4.78 2.02
N GLU A 9 -7.13 -5.05 2.78
CA GLU A 9 -5.98 -5.89 2.35
C GLU A 9 -6.38 -7.25 1.77
N LYS A 10 -7.38 -7.90 2.35
CA LYS A 10 -7.91 -9.19 1.88
C LYS A 10 -8.40 -9.20 0.42
N TYR A 11 -8.63 -8.03 -0.18
CA TYR A 11 -9.10 -7.88 -1.55
C TYR A 11 -8.01 -7.43 -2.54
N TRP A 12 -6.77 -7.18 -2.08
CA TRP A 12 -5.72 -6.63 -2.94
C TRP A 12 -5.36 -7.59 -4.07
N ASP A 13 -5.23 -8.87 -3.77
CA ASP A 13 -4.91 -9.91 -4.76
C ASP A 13 -6.09 -10.22 -5.71
N TYR A 14 -7.30 -9.73 -5.39
CA TYR A 14 -8.50 -9.90 -6.21
C TYR A 14 -8.80 -8.68 -7.09
N THR A 15 -8.04 -7.60 -6.95
CA THR A 15 -8.25 -6.38 -7.71
C THR A 15 -7.10 -6.17 -8.70
N PRO A 16 -7.29 -6.42 -10.01
CA PRO A 16 -6.20 -6.43 -10.99
C PRO A 16 -5.37 -5.14 -11.04
N SER A 17 -6.02 -3.97 -10.94
CA SER A 17 -5.33 -2.68 -10.93
C SER A 17 -4.45 -2.49 -9.69
N ILE A 18 -4.82 -3.08 -8.56
CA ILE A 18 -4.02 -3.04 -7.32
C ILE A 18 -2.76 -3.90 -7.50
N MET A 19 -2.85 -5.04 -8.18
CA MET A 19 -1.67 -5.85 -8.49
C MET A 19 -0.70 -5.12 -9.43
N MET A 20 -1.22 -4.39 -10.43
CA MET A 20 -0.39 -3.53 -11.29
C MET A 20 0.30 -2.43 -10.48
N LEU A 21 -0.41 -1.76 -9.56
CA LEU A 21 0.17 -0.74 -8.68
C LEU A 21 1.20 -1.32 -7.71
N LYS A 22 1.01 -2.56 -7.25
CA LYS A 22 1.95 -3.26 -6.36
C LYS A 22 3.32 -3.44 -7.02
N GLU A 23 3.33 -3.82 -8.30
CA GLU A 23 4.58 -3.89 -9.09
C GLU A 23 5.22 -2.52 -9.25
N LEU A 24 4.44 -1.49 -9.59
CA LEU A 24 4.92 -0.11 -9.77
C LEU A 24 5.46 0.53 -8.48
N THR A 25 4.98 0.06 -7.33
CA THR A 25 5.37 0.58 -6.01
C THR A 25 6.40 -0.31 -5.31
N GLU A 26 6.88 -1.37 -5.96
CA GLU A 26 7.84 -2.34 -5.40
C GLU A 26 7.36 -2.87 -4.03
N ASP A 27 6.09 -3.29 -3.97
CA ASP A 27 5.43 -3.79 -2.75
C ASP A 27 5.32 -2.77 -1.60
N LYS A 28 5.61 -1.49 -1.83
CA LYS A 28 5.50 -0.41 -0.81
C LYS A 28 4.07 0.14 -0.72
N MET A 29 3.11 -0.76 -0.51
CA MET A 29 1.70 -0.43 -0.33
C MET A 29 1.27 -0.62 1.13
N PHE A 30 0.47 0.31 1.65
CA PHE A 30 -0.02 0.26 3.02
C PHE A 30 -1.53 0.49 3.06
N PRO A 31 -2.27 -0.13 4.00
CA PRO A 31 -3.71 0.10 4.13
C PRO A 31 -3.99 1.51 4.64
N LEU A 32 -5.12 2.09 4.23
CA LEU A 32 -5.58 3.40 4.72
C LEU A 32 -6.13 3.29 6.16
N THR A 33 -5.23 3.07 7.11
CA THR A 33 -5.45 3.00 8.55
C THR A 33 -4.37 3.82 9.26
N LEU A 34 -4.58 4.15 10.54
CA LEU A 34 -3.55 4.85 11.33
C LEU A 34 -2.21 4.10 11.32
N GLY A 35 -2.24 2.78 11.56
CA GLY A 35 -1.02 1.96 11.53
C GLY A 35 -0.40 1.84 10.14
N GLY A 36 -1.19 1.89 9.06
CA GLY A 36 -0.68 1.92 7.69
C GLY A 36 0.01 3.25 7.36
N LEU A 37 -0.56 4.37 7.81
CA LEU A 37 0.04 5.70 7.71
C LEU A 37 1.37 5.77 8.46
N GLU A 38 1.41 5.30 9.71
CA GLU A 38 2.64 5.27 10.52
C GLU A 38 3.75 4.46 9.85
N LYS A 39 3.44 3.27 9.33
CA LYS A 39 4.39 2.43 8.59
C LYS A 39 4.90 3.12 7.32
N GLY A 40 4.00 3.74 6.55
CA GLY A 40 4.35 4.48 5.35
C GLY A 40 5.28 5.67 5.65
N MET A 41 4.99 6.44 6.70
CA MET A 41 5.82 7.56 7.14
C MET A 41 7.20 7.09 7.63
N ALA A 42 7.26 6.01 8.41
CA ALA A 42 8.52 5.44 8.88
C ALA A 42 9.42 5.00 7.72
N LEU A 43 8.85 4.40 6.67
CA LEU A 43 9.60 4.02 5.47
C LEU A 43 10.14 5.25 4.71
N LEU A 44 9.38 6.34 4.66
CA LEU A 44 9.77 7.58 3.96
C LEU A 44 10.78 8.42 4.73
N SER A 45 10.85 8.29 6.06
CA SER A 45 11.82 8.99 6.90
C SER A 45 13.24 8.41 6.86
N ARG A 46 13.46 7.36 6.06
CA ARG A 46 14.71 6.61 5.97
C ARG A 46 15.44 6.93 4.68
#